data_AF-A0A3B8VMU8-F1
#
_entry.id   AF-A0A3B8VMU8-F1
#
_cell.length_a   1.000
_cell.length_b   1.000
_cell.length_c   1.000
_cell.angle_alpha   90.00
_cell.angle_beta   90.00
_cell.angle_gamma   90.00
#
_symmetry.space_group_name_H-M   'P 1'
#
loop_
_entity.id
_entity.type
_entity.pdbx_description
1 polymer ?
#
loop_
_entity_poly.entity_id
_entity_poly.type
_entity_poly.pdbx_seq_one_letter_code
_entity_poly.pdbx_strand_id
1 'polypeptide(L)'
;MRIETLKSPDWTLVGIVSAIVLTFLLLSKGSILLIAAPMVVALGLFLTINYRESLPLVFLVATYFILRNTAGLNIGEIIFYSSLLMVLVFVLIPDILKLDLKYENKIDTLFFLLYGMVLYGVFIGILQRNSVSVLLIDGSIYAAILGYFPFRKYLSNPKNRDWFLGAILLIIILVCIRNFVNYRQIIIQATMAWELELARSAVNEIVILMGCVVALVLFSYAKNLTMRISWGVMLTFLMLGLILTQSRGFWVTFALSTAVFLYFADTKERIFAISLISAIFIGVALVVLIFFYDLLEIIIYGFQTRILSLLEAGQDVSLMERVVESRTVMKEVVENPIAGHGLGAQYIRHNMLFGNVYKPAHYIHNGYIFLWYKFGIFGLILMPALYLTLARYAYLCFKHHSVDLYRQVSLGIMCIILPAMILNMTSPLYSMFDGLFFITLSGAFIASIYEDIKHKVTPLFSDKSTS
;
A
#
# COMPACT_ATOMS: atom_id res chain seq x y z
N MET A 1 11.06 -24.89 38.51
CA MET A 1 11.18 -23.45 38.22
C MET A 1 9.80 -22.98 37.72
N ARG A 2 9.01 -22.34 38.58
CA ARG A 2 7.66 -21.86 38.23
C ARG A 2 7.83 -20.61 37.37
N ILE A 3 7.38 -20.66 36.12
CA ILE A 3 7.26 -19.48 35.26
C ILE A 3 6.18 -18.62 35.89
N GLU A 4 6.58 -17.54 36.55
CA GLU A 4 5.65 -16.49 36.98
C GLU A 4 4.93 -15.99 35.74
N THR A 5 3.60 -16.10 35.76
CA THR A 5 2.71 -15.51 34.76
C THR A 5 2.92 -14.00 34.78
N LEU A 6 3.77 -13.50 33.88
CA LEU A 6 3.88 -12.07 33.58
C LEU A 6 2.45 -11.55 33.34
N LYS A 7 2.01 -10.64 34.22
CA LYS A 7 0.71 -9.97 34.10
C LYS A 7 0.60 -9.43 32.68
N SER A 8 -0.54 -9.70 32.04
CA SER A 8 -0.81 -9.20 30.69
C SER A 8 -0.59 -7.67 30.69
N PRO A 9 0.19 -7.13 29.76
CA PRO A 9 0.36 -5.70 29.58
C PRO A 9 -0.98 -4.97 29.67
N ASP A 10 -1.02 -3.86 30.40
CA ASP A 10 -2.19 -2.97 30.41
C ASP A 10 -2.21 -2.18 29.09
N TRP A 11 -2.64 -2.86 28.02
CA TRP A 11 -2.67 -2.36 26.65
C TRP A 11 -3.54 -1.10 26.49
N THR A 12 -4.44 -0.86 27.44
CA THR A 12 -5.22 0.36 27.58
C THR A 12 -4.32 1.58 27.67
N LEU A 13 -3.21 1.48 28.41
CA LEU A 13 -2.22 2.56 28.54
C LEU A 13 -1.47 2.81 27.24
N VAL A 14 -1.06 1.75 26.53
CA VAL A 14 -0.37 1.85 25.23
C VAL A 14 -1.29 2.49 24.19
N GLY A 15 -2.57 2.11 24.17
CA GLY A 15 -3.59 2.68 23.30
C GLY A 15 -3.84 4.16 23.59
N ILE A 16 -3.97 4.55 24.87
CA ILE A 16 -4.16 5.94 25.29
C ILE A 16 -2.94 6.80 24.94
N VAL A 17 -1.73 6.32 25.21
CA VAL A 17 -0.49 7.06 24.89
C VAL A 17 -0.34 7.21 23.38
N SER A 18 -0.62 6.15 22.61
CA SER A 18 -0.59 6.22 21.14
C SER A 18 -1.61 7.20 20.61
N ALA A 19 -2.85 7.19 21.12
CA ALA A 19 -3.91 8.11 20.72
C ALA A 19 -3.58 9.57 21.08
N ILE A 20 -2.98 9.82 22.25
CA ILE A 20 -2.52 11.16 22.67
C ILE A 20 -1.41 11.65 21.76
N VAL A 21 -0.37 10.84 21.51
CA VAL A 21 0.74 11.20 20.62
C VAL A 21 0.25 11.46 19.20
N LEU A 22 -0.67 10.64 18.70
CA LEU A 22 -1.27 10.80 17.38
C LEU A 22 -2.11 12.07 17.26
N THR A 23 -2.95 12.36 18.28
CA THR A 23 -3.76 13.57 18.34
C THR A 23 -2.89 14.83 18.45
N PHE A 24 -1.80 14.76 19.21
CA PHE A 24 -0.86 15.87 19.41
C PHE A 24 0.00 16.16 18.17
N LEU A 25 0.36 15.12 17.42
CA LEU A 25 1.06 15.23 16.13
C LEU A 25 0.17 15.80 15.02
N LEU A 26 -1.13 15.50 15.05
CA LEU A 26 -2.10 16.05 14.09
C LEU A 26 -2.37 17.56 14.30
N LEU A 27 -2.10 18.08 15.49
CA LEU A 27 -2.42 19.46 15.87
C LEU A 27 -1.25 20.45 15.76
N SER A 28 0.00 20.01 15.61
CA SER A 28 1.16 20.91 15.77
C SER A 28 1.87 21.31 14.47
N LYS A 29 1.96 22.63 14.23
CA LYS A 29 2.83 23.22 13.19
C LYS A 29 4.28 23.29 13.69
N GLY A 30 5.20 22.66 12.95
CA GLY A 30 6.62 23.02 12.84
C GLY A 30 7.56 22.67 14.00
N SER A 31 7.34 23.16 15.22
CA SER A 31 8.36 23.16 16.29
C SER A 31 8.28 21.97 17.27
N ILE A 32 7.15 21.27 17.32
CA ILE A 32 6.90 20.16 18.28
C ILE A 32 7.44 18.81 17.80
N LEU A 33 7.73 18.66 16.50
CA LEU A 33 8.35 17.45 15.93
C LEU A 33 9.72 17.11 16.55
N LEU A 34 10.46 18.12 17.03
CA LEU A 34 11.72 17.97 17.76
C LEU A 34 11.56 17.29 19.13
N ILE A 35 10.39 17.38 19.75
CA ILE A 35 10.08 16.74 21.05
C ILE A 35 9.44 15.37 20.84
N ALA A 36 8.61 15.23 19.82
CA ALA A 36 7.92 13.98 19.51
C ALA A 36 8.88 12.86 19.07
N ALA A 37 9.95 13.18 18.33
CA ALA A 37 10.92 12.17 17.90
C ALA A 37 11.62 11.46 19.09
N PRO A 38 12.19 12.17 20.08
CA PRO A 38 12.69 11.55 21.31
C PRO A 38 11.65 10.74 22.06
N MET A 39 10.40 11.19 22.13
CA MET A 39 9.33 10.45 22.83
C MET A 39 8.94 9.16 22.10
N VAL A 40 8.88 9.16 20.77
CA VAL A 40 8.64 7.94 19.98
C VAL A 40 9.82 6.97 20.11
N VAL A 41 11.06 7.48 20.11
CA VAL A 41 12.26 6.67 20.36
C VAL A 41 12.25 6.11 21.79
N ALA A 42 11.93 6.91 22.80
CA ALA A 42 11.85 6.49 24.20
C ALA A 42 10.71 5.48 24.43
N LEU A 43 9.55 5.69 23.81
CA LEU A 43 8.44 4.75 23.82
C LEU A 43 8.81 3.46 23.09
N GLY A 44 9.46 3.56 21.93
CA GLY A 44 10.00 2.42 21.19
C GLY A 44 10.96 1.62 22.05
N LEU A 45 11.91 2.28 22.72
CA LEU A 45 12.86 1.65 23.65
C LEU A 45 12.14 1.00 24.85
N PHE A 46 11.19 1.69 25.47
CA PHE A 46 10.37 1.12 26.55
C PHE A 46 9.60 -0.13 26.10
N LEU A 47 9.01 -0.09 24.91
CA LEU A 47 8.30 -1.22 24.31
C LEU A 47 9.27 -2.33 23.89
N THR A 48 10.49 -2.04 23.42
CA THR A 48 11.49 -3.08 23.10
C THR A 48 11.88 -3.87 24.35
N ILE A 49 11.97 -3.21 25.51
CA ILE A 49 12.39 -3.83 26.77
C ILE A 49 11.25 -4.69 27.34
N ASN A 50 10.01 -4.19 27.31
CA ASN A 50 8.90 -4.84 28.02
C ASN A 50 7.99 -5.68 27.11
N TYR A 51 7.89 -5.34 25.82
CA TYR A 51 6.85 -5.84 24.90
C TYR A 51 7.38 -6.02 23.49
N ARG A 52 8.48 -6.77 23.32
CA ARG A 52 9.11 -7.07 22.03
C ARG A 52 8.13 -7.49 20.94
N GLU A 53 7.04 -8.18 21.30
CA GLU A 53 6.01 -8.63 20.36
C GLU A 53 5.22 -7.48 19.72
N SER A 54 5.09 -6.30 20.35
CA SER A 54 4.32 -5.17 19.78
C SER A 54 5.13 -4.26 18.85
N LEU A 55 6.43 -4.47 18.71
CA LEU A 55 7.28 -3.64 17.85
C LEU A 55 6.81 -3.58 16.38
N PRO A 56 6.31 -4.67 15.76
CA PRO A 56 5.73 -4.59 14.42
C PRO A 56 4.56 -3.60 14.36
N LEU A 57 3.71 -3.53 15.39
CA LEU A 57 2.61 -2.56 15.45
C LEU A 57 3.13 -1.12 15.54
N VAL A 58 4.20 -0.87 16.30
CA VAL A 58 4.86 0.44 16.37
C VAL A 58 5.41 0.83 15.00
N PHE A 59 6.09 -0.10 14.33
CA PHE A 59 6.60 0.10 12.96
C PHE A 59 5.46 0.38 11.98
N LEU A 60 4.34 -0.36 12.05
CA LEU A 60 3.15 -0.10 11.25
C LEU A 60 2.67 1.34 11.41
N VAL A 61 2.50 1.83 12.64
CA VAL A 61 2.07 3.21 12.90
C VAL A 61 3.10 4.23 12.42
N ALA A 62 4.40 3.94 12.60
CA ALA A 62 5.48 4.81 12.15
C ALA A 62 5.54 4.97 10.61
N THR A 63 4.96 4.02 9.85
CA THR A 63 4.91 4.14 8.39
C THR A 63 4.12 5.36 7.92
N TYR A 64 3.18 5.87 8.71
CA TYR A 64 2.47 7.12 8.42
C TYR A 64 3.43 8.28 8.09
N PHE A 65 4.61 8.33 8.73
CA PHE A 65 5.57 9.41 8.53
C PHE A 65 6.33 9.34 7.21
N ILE A 66 6.72 8.15 6.74
CA ILE A 66 7.42 8.02 5.45
C ILE A 66 6.48 8.23 4.26
N LEU A 67 5.18 7.96 4.45
CA LEU A 67 4.14 8.22 3.46
C LEU A 67 3.96 9.73 3.14
N ARG A 68 4.75 10.64 3.73
CA ARG A 68 4.70 12.09 3.42
C ARG A 68 5.50 12.46 2.17
N ASN A 69 6.47 11.65 1.75
CA ASN A 69 7.31 11.84 0.55
C ASN A 69 7.81 13.28 0.36
N THR A 70 8.54 13.82 1.35
CA THR A 70 9.15 15.16 1.25
C THR A 70 10.57 15.05 0.68
N ALA A 71 11.05 16.11 0.02
CA ALA A 71 12.45 16.14 -0.40
C ALA A 71 13.41 16.17 0.81
N GLY A 72 14.46 15.34 0.76
CA GLY A 72 15.47 15.21 1.81
C GLY A 72 15.00 14.40 3.03
N LEU A 73 15.94 14.09 3.93
CA LEU A 73 15.65 13.31 5.13
C LEU A 73 14.92 14.16 6.18
N ASN A 74 13.63 13.92 6.37
CA ASN A 74 12.83 14.63 7.37
C ASN A 74 12.81 13.89 8.72
N ILE A 75 12.43 14.58 9.81
CA ILE A 75 12.35 13.98 11.16
C ILE A 75 11.42 12.75 11.21
N GLY A 76 10.32 12.78 10.47
CA GLY A 76 9.39 11.66 10.36
C GLY A 76 10.02 10.42 9.71
N GLU A 77 10.86 10.60 8.69
CA GLU A 77 11.63 9.51 8.08
C GLU A 77 12.67 8.96 9.05
N ILE A 78 13.31 9.80 9.86
CA ILE A 78 14.20 9.34 10.94
C ILE A 78 13.44 8.46 11.93
N ILE A 79 12.24 8.87 12.36
CA ILE A 79 11.37 8.05 13.23
C ILE A 79 11.05 6.72 12.56
N PHE A 80 10.65 6.75 11.28
CA PHE A 80 10.34 5.55 10.52
C PHE A 80 11.55 4.60 10.45
N TYR A 81 12.71 5.06 9.97
CA TYR A 81 13.90 4.22 9.82
C TYR A 81 14.42 3.73 11.17
N SER A 82 14.30 4.53 12.24
CA SER A 82 14.64 4.09 13.60
C SER A 82 13.71 2.96 14.07
N SER A 83 12.40 3.09 13.83
CA SER A 83 11.43 2.05 14.18
C SER A 83 11.66 0.75 13.38
N LEU A 84 11.99 0.89 12.09
CA LEU A 84 12.39 -0.23 11.24
C LEU A 84 13.64 -0.91 11.80
N LEU A 85 14.69 -0.14 12.10
CA LEU A 85 15.94 -0.67 12.66
C LEU A 85 15.68 -1.43 13.97
N MET A 86 14.81 -0.91 14.85
CA MET A 86 14.40 -1.61 16.06
C MET A 86 13.72 -2.96 15.73
N VAL A 87 12.79 -2.99 14.78
CA VAL A 87 12.16 -4.25 14.34
C VAL A 87 13.19 -5.21 13.74
N LEU A 88 14.15 -4.72 12.96
CA LEU A 88 15.20 -5.54 12.37
C LEU A 88 16.11 -6.14 13.46
N VAL A 89 16.68 -5.31 14.31
CA VAL A 89 17.65 -5.71 15.34
C VAL A 89 17.00 -6.56 16.42
N PHE A 90 15.80 -6.20 16.86
CA PHE A 90 15.15 -6.89 17.96
C PHE A 90 14.20 -7.97 17.52
N VAL A 91 13.70 -8.05 16.28
CA VAL A 91 12.77 -9.13 15.87
C VAL A 91 13.39 -9.98 14.77
N LEU A 92 13.65 -9.39 13.61
CA LEU A 92 14.02 -10.15 12.42
C LEU A 92 15.41 -10.83 12.51
N ILE A 93 16.45 -10.09 12.89
CA ILE A 93 17.82 -10.60 12.93
C ILE A 93 17.96 -11.75 13.93
N PRO A 94 17.44 -11.68 15.17
CA PRO A 94 17.47 -12.81 16.09
C PRO A 94 16.73 -14.04 15.53
N ASP A 95 15.63 -13.86 14.81
CA ASP A 95 14.88 -14.96 14.21
C ASP A 95 15.65 -15.59 13.05
N ILE A 96 16.33 -14.80 12.22
CA ILE A 96 17.26 -15.29 11.18
C ILE A 96 18.41 -16.08 11.82
N LEU A 97 19.09 -15.52 12.83
CA LEU A 97 20.25 -16.15 13.48
C LEU A 97 19.89 -17.46 14.19
N LYS A 98 18.66 -17.58 14.70
CA LYS A 98 18.14 -18.80 15.32
C LYS A 98 17.50 -19.77 14.32
N LEU A 99 17.43 -19.41 13.04
CA LEU A 99 16.70 -20.15 12.02
C LEU A 99 15.22 -20.40 12.40
N ASP A 100 14.61 -19.43 13.09
CA ASP A 100 13.23 -19.47 13.63
C ASP A 100 12.25 -18.65 12.77
N LEU A 101 12.61 -18.39 11.50
CA LEU A 101 11.70 -17.76 10.55
C LEU A 101 10.57 -18.74 10.19
N LYS A 102 9.32 -18.25 10.22
CA LYS A 102 8.16 -19.06 9.83
C LYS A 102 8.11 -19.24 8.32
N TYR A 103 8.53 -20.42 7.85
CA TYR A 103 8.44 -20.86 6.46
C TYR A 103 7.37 -21.94 6.29
N GLU A 104 6.11 -21.56 6.48
CA GLU A 104 5.03 -22.55 6.54
C GLU A 104 4.31 -22.71 5.20
N ASN A 105 4.36 -21.69 4.35
CA ASN A 105 3.64 -21.69 3.08
C ASN A 105 4.36 -20.95 1.93
N LYS A 106 3.73 -20.96 0.75
CA LYS A 106 4.32 -20.39 -0.48
C LYS A 106 4.51 -18.87 -0.41
N ILE A 107 3.66 -18.14 0.32
CA ILE A 107 3.81 -16.70 0.49
C ILE A 107 5.10 -16.42 1.28
N ASP A 108 5.34 -17.15 2.37
CA ASP A 108 6.57 -17.02 3.18
C ASP A 108 7.83 -17.24 2.32
N THR A 109 7.78 -18.26 1.45
CA THR A 109 8.88 -18.57 0.51
C THR A 109 9.12 -17.42 -0.48
N LEU A 110 8.06 -16.87 -1.08
CA LEU A 110 8.18 -15.78 -2.06
C LEU A 110 8.70 -14.49 -1.41
N PHE A 111 8.29 -14.16 -0.19
CA PHE A 111 8.84 -13.01 0.55
C PHE A 111 10.32 -13.20 0.91
N PHE A 112 10.74 -14.41 1.26
CA PHE A 112 12.16 -14.68 1.48
C PHE A 112 12.98 -14.57 0.19
N LEU A 113 12.46 -15.06 -0.94
CA LEU A 113 13.09 -14.85 -2.23
C LEU A 113 13.16 -13.36 -2.57
N LEU A 114 12.17 -12.55 -2.19
CA LEU A 114 12.23 -11.09 -2.36
C LEU A 114 13.33 -10.45 -1.51
N TYR A 115 13.60 -10.95 -0.31
CA TYR A 115 14.75 -10.46 0.49
C TYR A 115 16.05 -10.74 -0.25
N GLY A 116 16.19 -11.97 -0.78
CA GLY A 116 17.33 -12.35 -1.62
C GLY A 116 17.43 -11.47 -2.88
N MET A 117 16.32 -11.16 -3.54
CA MET A 117 16.26 -10.30 -4.72
C MET A 117 16.75 -8.87 -4.43
N VAL A 118 16.41 -8.30 -3.27
CA VAL A 118 16.89 -6.97 -2.87
C VAL A 118 18.40 -6.98 -2.65
N LEU A 119 18.92 -7.96 -1.92
CA LEU A 119 20.37 -8.13 -1.73
C LEU A 119 21.10 -8.34 -3.06
N TYR A 120 20.52 -9.16 -3.93
CA TYR A 120 20.98 -9.39 -5.29
C TYR A 120 21.03 -8.08 -6.11
N GLY A 121 19.97 -7.27 -6.08
CA GLY A 121 19.93 -5.99 -6.77
C GLY A 121 20.96 -5.00 -6.26
N VAL A 122 21.20 -4.95 -4.94
CA VAL A 122 22.29 -4.14 -4.35
C VAL A 122 23.66 -4.62 -4.86
N PHE A 123 23.90 -5.94 -4.85
CA PHE A 123 25.15 -6.52 -5.31
C PHE A 123 25.43 -6.21 -6.79
N ILE A 124 24.44 -6.42 -7.67
CA ILE A 124 24.57 -6.06 -9.10
C ILE A 124 24.80 -4.56 -9.26
N GLY A 125 24.11 -3.72 -8.49
CA GLY A 125 24.28 -2.27 -8.54
C GLY A 125 25.70 -1.82 -8.19
N ILE A 126 26.31 -2.46 -7.18
CA ILE A 126 27.73 -2.21 -6.81
C ILE A 126 28.67 -2.65 -7.94
N LEU A 127 28.45 -3.84 -8.52
CA LEU A 127 29.26 -4.34 -9.63
C LEU A 127 29.21 -3.42 -10.87
N GLN A 128 28.03 -2.86 -11.15
CA GLN A 128 27.83 -1.90 -12.24
C GLN A 128 28.27 -0.48 -11.90
N ARG A 129 28.82 -0.26 -10.69
CA ARG A 129 29.28 1.06 -10.20
C ARG A 129 28.17 2.11 -10.20
N ASN A 130 26.93 1.69 -9.92
CA ASN A 130 25.82 2.61 -9.74
C ASN A 130 26.11 3.56 -8.57
N SER A 131 25.54 4.76 -8.64
CA SER A 131 25.69 5.74 -7.55
C SER A 131 25.14 5.19 -6.24
N VAL A 132 25.96 5.21 -5.19
CA VAL A 132 25.59 4.75 -3.85
C VAL A 132 24.38 5.51 -3.31
N SER A 133 24.27 6.81 -3.60
CA SER A 133 23.12 7.61 -3.13
C SER A 133 21.81 7.15 -3.76
N VAL A 134 21.82 6.84 -5.07
CA VAL A 134 20.63 6.35 -5.78
C VAL A 134 20.32 4.92 -5.37
N LEU A 135 21.34 4.09 -5.14
CA LEU A 135 21.18 2.74 -4.61
C LEU A 135 20.48 2.76 -3.24
N LEU A 136 20.86 3.67 -2.34
CA LEU A 136 20.22 3.82 -1.03
C LEU A 136 18.76 4.31 -1.15
N ILE A 137 18.48 5.21 -2.09
CA ILE A 137 17.11 5.67 -2.39
C ILE A 137 16.27 4.50 -2.91
N ASP A 138 16.76 3.76 -3.90
CA ASP A 138 16.04 2.61 -4.44
C ASP A 138 15.86 1.53 -3.35
N GLY A 139 16.91 1.26 -2.57
CA GLY A 139 16.89 0.27 -1.49
C GLY A 139 15.92 0.62 -0.37
N SER A 140 15.73 1.91 -0.06
CA SER A 140 14.81 2.33 0.99
C SER A 140 13.34 2.07 0.64
N ILE A 141 12.99 2.03 -0.65
CA ILE A 141 11.65 1.63 -1.12
C ILE A 141 11.34 0.19 -0.69
N TYR A 142 12.35 -0.68 -0.73
CA TYR A 142 12.25 -2.10 -0.34
C TYR A 142 12.26 -2.34 1.18
N ALA A 143 12.47 -1.30 1.99
CA ALA A 143 12.37 -1.38 3.44
C ALA A 143 11.02 -1.92 3.91
N ALA A 144 9.95 -1.65 3.14
CA ALA A 144 8.63 -2.20 3.38
C ALA A 144 8.62 -3.73 3.47
N ILE A 145 9.32 -4.41 2.55
CA ILE A 145 9.33 -5.88 2.45
C ILE A 145 9.96 -6.51 3.70
N LEU A 146 10.95 -5.84 4.31
CA LEU A 146 11.59 -6.29 5.55
C LEU A 146 10.62 -6.40 6.75
N GLY A 147 9.45 -5.76 6.66
CA GLY A 147 8.38 -5.89 7.65
C GLY A 147 7.65 -7.23 7.62
N TYR A 148 7.76 -8.03 6.54
CA TYR A 148 6.95 -9.23 6.33
C TYR A 148 7.01 -10.22 7.50
N PHE A 149 8.19 -10.76 7.81
CA PHE A 149 8.34 -11.79 8.86
C PHE A 149 8.00 -11.27 10.26
N PRO A 150 8.41 -10.04 10.66
CA PRO A 150 7.96 -9.44 11.91
C PRO A 150 6.43 -9.35 12.02
N PHE A 151 5.74 -8.89 10.97
CA PHE A 151 4.27 -8.88 10.94
C PHE A 151 3.68 -10.28 10.97
N ARG A 152 4.22 -11.21 10.19
CA ARG A 152 3.79 -12.62 10.14
C ARG A 152 3.88 -13.28 11.52
N LYS A 153 4.95 -13.01 12.27
CA LYS A 153 5.12 -13.48 13.65
C LYS A 153 4.08 -12.85 14.58
N TYR A 154 3.93 -11.53 14.54
CA TYR A 154 2.95 -10.80 15.35
C TYR A 154 1.52 -11.29 15.14
N LEU A 155 1.14 -11.52 13.88
CA LEU A 155 -0.20 -11.93 13.45
C LEU A 155 -0.49 -13.42 13.67
N SER A 156 0.51 -14.21 14.06
CA SER A 156 0.29 -15.61 14.43
C SER A 156 -0.48 -15.77 15.73
N ASN A 157 -0.53 -14.72 16.56
CA ASN A 157 -1.45 -14.65 17.69
C ASN A 157 -2.80 -14.06 17.21
N PRO A 158 -3.93 -14.79 17.30
CA PRO A 158 -5.23 -14.30 16.86
C PRO A 158 -5.65 -12.98 17.49
N LYS A 159 -5.29 -12.73 18.76
CA LYS A 159 -5.62 -11.47 19.46
C LYS A 159 -5.02 -10.23 18.79
N ASN A 160 -3.87 -10.40 18.13
CA ASN A 160 -3.13 -9.30 17.51
C ASN A 160 -3.69 -8.91 16.14
N ARG A 161 -4.49 -9.78 15.51
CA ARG A 161 -5.04 -9.57 14.16
C ARG A 161 -6.03 -8.41 14.12
N ASP A 162 -6.89 -8.31 15.13
CA ASP A 162 -7.88 -7.22 15.21
C ASP A 162 -7.20 -5.86 15.44
N TRP A 163 -6.19 -5.82 16.32
CA TRP A 163 -5.37 -4.62 16.55
C TRP A 163 -4.64 -4.18 15.29
N PHE A 164 -4.09 -5.13 14.54
CA PHE A 164 -3.41 -4.85 13.27
C PHE A 164 -4.38 -4.25 12.24
N LEU A 165 -5.58 -4.82 12.08
CA LEU A 165 -6.61 -4.27 11.19
C LEU A 165 -7.06 -2.88 11.65
N GLY A 166 -7.23 -2.67 12.95
CA GLY A 166 -7.56 -1.36 13.53
C GLY A 166 -6.47 -0.31 13.25
N ALA A 167 -5.20 -0.68 13.38
CA ALA A 167 -4.07 0.21 13.08
C ALA A 167 -3.99 0.55 11.58
N ILE A 168 -4.22 -0.42 10.69
CA ILE A 168 -4.32 -0.16 9.24
C ILE A 168 -5.45 0.82 8.94
N LEU A 169 -6.65 0.58 9.49
CA LEU A 169 -7.80 1.47 9.30
C LEU A 169 -7.49 2.89 9.76
N LEU A 170 -6.85 3.04 10.93
CA LEU A 170 -6.40 4.32 11.44
C LEU A 170 -5.44 5.01 10.47
N ILE A 171 -4.42 4.31 9.96
CA ILE A 171 -3.46 4.87 8.98
C ILE A 171 -4.19 5.33 7.71
N ILE A 172 -5.12 4.52 7.18
CA ILE A 172 -5.93 4.87 6.01
C ILE A 172 -6.70 6.18 6.25
N ILE A 173 -7.36 6.31 7.41
CA ILE A 173 -8.10 7.53 7.77
C ILE A 173 -7.13 8.73 7.84
N LEU A 174 -6.00 8.59 8.51
CA LEU A 174 -5.02 9.67 8.65
C LEU A 174 -4.42 10.11 7.32
N VAL A 175 -4.13 9.15 6.43
CA VAL A 175 -3.66 9.43 5.06
C VAL A 175 -4.73 10.20 4.29
N CYS A 176 -5.99 9.80 4.39
CA CYS A 176 -7.10 10.49 3.75
C CYS A 176 -7.25 11.93 4.26
N ILE A 177 -7.29 12.13 5.59
CA ILE A 177 -7.35 13.46 6.22
C ILE A 177 -6.18 14.34 5.75
N ARG A 178 -4.96 13.81 5.77
CA ARG A 178 -3.78 14.54 5.28
C ARG A 178 -3.94 14.92 3.81
N ASN A 179 -4.47 14.04 2.97
CA ASN A 179 -4.69 14.34 1.57
C ASN A 179 -5.74 15.46 1.37
N PHE A 180 -6.80 15.50 2.17
CA PHE A 180 -7.75 16.63 2.22
C PHE A 180 -7.06 17.95 2.62
N VAL A 181 -6.25 17.93 3.68
CA VAL A 181 -5.54 19.12 4.16
C VAL A 181 -4.54 19.63 3.12
N ASN A 182 -3.77 18.74 2.50
CA ASN A 182 -2.82 19.08 1.44
C ASN A 182 -3.55 19.68 0.24
N TYR A 183 -4.64 19.06 -0.21
CA TYR A 183 -5.45 19.56 -1.33
C TYR A 183 -6.00 20.97 -1.04
N ARG A 184 -6.55 21.19 0.16
CA ARG A 184 -6.99 22.52 0.60
C ARG A 184 -5.85 23.54 0.60
N GLN A 185 -4.66 23.16 1.05
CA GLN A 185 -3.50 24.06 1.05
C GLN A 185 -3.11 24.47 -0.37
N ILE A 186 -3.08 23.52 -1.31
CA ILE A 186 -2.78 23.82 -2.72
C ILE A 186 -3.82 24.78 -3.29
N ILE A 187 -5.11 24.57 -3.04
CA ILE A 187 -6.18 25.46 -3.52
C ILE A 187 -6.02 26.88 -2.97
N ILE A 188 -5.76 27.04 -1.67
CA ILE A 188 -5.62 28.36 -1.05
C ILE A 188 -4.37 29.10 -1.54
N GLN A 189 -3.33 28.35 -1.91
CA GLN A 189 -2.06 28.91 -2.41
C GLN A 189 -2.07 29.12 -3.93
N ALA A 190 -3.05 28.57 -4.64
CA ALA A 190 -3.15 28.69 -6.09
C ALA A 190 -3.48 30.15 -6.47
N THR A 191 -2.57 30.75 -7.23
CA THR A 191 -2.70 32.08 -7.82
C THR A 191 -3.18 32.03 -9.27
N MET A 192 -3.01 30.88 -9.94
CA MET A 192 -3.39 30.69 -11.35
C MET A 192 -4.25 29.43 -11.54
N ALA A 193 -5.10 29.42 -12.58
CA ALA A 193 -6.00 28.30 -12.87
C ALA A 193 -5.27 26.97 -13.14
N TRP A 194 -4.12 27.01 -13.82
CA TRP A 194 -3.32 25.81 -14.08
C TRP A 194 -2.74 25.19 -12.80
N GLU A 195 -2.52 25.98 -11.73
CA GLU A 195 -2.09 25.45 -10.43
C GLU A 195 -3.20 24.63 -9.76
N LEU A 196 -4.47 25.00 -9.99
CA LEU A 196 -5.64 24.22 -9.56
C LEU A 196 -5.78 22.93 -10.38
N GLU A 197 -5.46 22.96 -11.68
CA GLU A 197 -5.48 21.75 -12.53
C GLU A 197 -4.37 20.75 -12.16
N LEU A 198 -3.23 21.26 -11.68
CA LEU A 198 -2.13 20.47 -11.14
C LEU A 198 -2.30 20.14 -9.65
N ALA A 199 -3.31 20.70 -8.99
CA ALA A 199 -3.61 20.43 -7.58
C ALA A 199 -4.08 18.99 -7.44
N ARG A 200 -3.12 18.09 -7.21
CA ARG A 200 -3.38 16.67 -6.95
C ARG A 200 -2.65 16.23 -5.70
N SER A 201 -3.34 15.46 -4.86
CA SER A 201 -2.73 14.81 -3.70
C SER A 201 -2.39 13.37 -4.06
N ALA A 202 -1.36 13.20 -4.90
CA ALA A 202 -1.00 11.91 -5.49
C ALA A 202 -0.20 10.98 -4.55
N VAL A 203 -0.20 11.25 -3.24
CA VAL A 203 0.61 10.52 -2.28
C VAL A 203 -0.24 9.45 -1.60
N ASN A 204 0.17 8.18 -1.70
CA ASN A 204 -0.45 7.01 -1.06
C ASN A 204 -1.87 6.69 -1.53
N GLU A 205 -2.09 6.87 -2.83
CA GLU A 205 -3.36 6.58 -3.49
C GLU A 205 -3.77 5.11 -3.30
N ILE A 206 -2.80 4.19 -3.26
CA ILE A 206 -3.03 2.76 -3.02
C ILE A 206 -3.59 2.47 -1.62
N VAL A 207 -3.20 3.25 -0.61
CA VAL A 207 -3.68 3.10 0.77
C VAL A 207 -5.14 3.53 0.87
N ILE A 208 -5.50 4.63 0.21
CA ILE A 208 -6.90 5.09 0.13
C ILE A 208 -7.74 4.10 -0.68
N LEU A 209 -7.24 3.64 -1.83
CA LEU A 209 -7.89 2.62 -2.66
C LEU A 209 -8.16 1.34 -1.85
N MET A 210 -7.19 0.87 -1.08
CA MET A 210 -7.35 -0.29 -0.20
C MET A 210 -8.50 -0.07 0.79
N GLY A 211 -8.52 1.10 1.43
CA GLY A 211 -9.59 1.49 2.33
C GLY A 211 -10.97 1.48 1.66
N CYS A 212 -11.09 2.07 0.46
CA CYS A 212 -12.34 2.08 -0.30
C CYS A 212 -12.84 0.66 -0.58
N VAL A 213 -11.97 -0.21 -1.12
CA VAL A 213 -12.39 -1.58 -1.49
C VAL A 213 -12.76 -2.40 -0.25
N VAL A 214 -11.97 -2.33 0.82
CA VAL A 214 -12.28 -3.04 2.06
C VAL A 214 -13.58 -2.51 2.70
N ALA A 215 -13.77 -1.18 2.76
CA ALA A 215 -15.00 -0.60 3.30
C ALA A 215 -16.24 -0.98 2.47
N LEU A 216 -16.13 -1.06 1.14
CA LEU A 216 -17.19 -1.54 0.27
C LEU A 216 -17.57 -3.00 0.59
N VAL A 217 -16.58 -3.88 0.73
CA VAL A 217 -16.84 -5.29 1.07
C VAL A 217 -17.49 -5.42 2.45
N LEU A 218 -16.95 -4.72 3.46
CA LEU A 218 -17.48 -4.75 4.83
C LEU A 218 -18.88 -4.15 4.92
N PHE A 219 -19.18 -3.10 4.16
CA PHE A 219 -20.51 -2.54 4.03
C PHE A 219 -21.51 -3.56 3.49
N SER A 220 -21.17 -4.22 2.38
CA SER A 220 -22.07 -5.19 1.73
C SER A 220 -22.40 -6.37 2.63
N TYR A 221 -21.43 -6.85 3.42
CA TYR A 221 -21.62 -7.97 4.34
C TYR A 221 -22.06 -7.56 5.76
N ALA A 222 -22.28 -6.27 6.04
CA ALA A 222 -22.68 -5.80 7.36
C ALA A 222 -24.04 -6.39 7.78
N LYS A 223 -24.07 -7.05 8.95
CA LYS A 223 -25.25 -7.76 9.48
C LYS A 223 -26.31 -6.83 10.08
N ASN A 224 -25.88 -5.71 10.67
CA ASN A 224 -26.76 -4.74 11.32
C ASN A 224 -26.64 -3.36 10.67
N LEU A 225 -27.67 -2.54 10.87
CA LEU A 225 -27.76 -1.21 10.25
C LEU A 225 -26.65 -0.27 10.74
N THR A 226 -26.28 -0.33 12.02
CA THR A 226 -25.22 0.52 12.59
C THR A 226 -23.88 0.29 11.90
N MET A 227 -23.42 -0.96 11.79
CA MET A 227 -22.19 -1.29 11.07
C MET A 227 -22.29 -0.90 9.59
N ARG A 228 -23.46 -1.09 8.98
CA ARG A 228 -23.68 -0.70 7.59
C ARG A 228 -23.55 0.81 7.40
N ILE A 229 -24.15 1.61 8.27
CA ILE A 229 -24.02 3.07 8.25
C ILE A 229 -22.56 3.47 8.48
N SER A 230 -21.89 2.88 9.47
CA SER A 230 -20.48 3.18 9.77
C SER A 230 -19.57 2.90 8.56
N TRP A 231 -19.68 1.73 7.92
CA TRP A 231 -18.89 1.41 6.74
C TRP A 231 -19.31 2.21 5.50
N GLY A 232 -20.58 2.59 5.39
CA GLY A 232 -21.07 3.48 4.34
C GLY A 232 -20.48 4.88 4.45
N VAL A 233 -20.50 5.47 5.65
CA VAL A 233 -19.86 6.76 5.94
C VAL A 233 -18.36 6.69 5.69
N MET A 234 -17.71 5.62 6.14
CA MET A 234 -16.28 5.38 5.88
C MET A 234 -15.98 5.32 4.39
N LEU A 235 -16.76 4.54 3.61
CA LEU A 235 -16.58 4.44 2.17
C LEU A 235 -16.75 5.81 1.50
N THR A 236 -17.79 6.56 1.86
CA THR A 236 -18.01 7.91 1.32
C THR A 236 -16.81 8.82 1.60
N PHE A 237 -16.32 8.84 2.84
CA PHE A 237 -15.15 9.63 3.23
C PHE A 237 -13.90 9.26 2.42
N LEU A 238 -13.63 7.96 2.25
CA LEU A 238 -12.47 7.46 1.51
C LEU A 238 -12.62 7.68 -0.01
N MET A 239 -13.84 7.53 -0.55
CA MET A 239 -14.13 7.80 -1.96
C MET A 239 -13.93 9.28 -2.31
N LEU A 240 -14.34 10.19 -1.43
CA LEU A 240 -14.02 11.61 -1.60
C LEU A 240 -12.50 11.83 -1.61
N GLY A 241 -11.77 11.20 -0.69
CA GLY A 241 -10.30 11.21 -0.70
C GLY A 241 -9.70 10.68 -2.01
N LEU A 242 -10.24 9.58 -2.55
CA LEU A 242 -9.82 8.96 -3.80
C LEU A 242 -10.11 9.86 -5.01
N ILE A 243 -11.25 10.56 -5.03
CA ILE A 243 -11.59 11.53 -6.07
C ILE A 243 -10.61 12.71 -6.03
N LEU A 244 -10.26 13.22 -4.84
CA LEU A 244 -9.30 14.32 -4.68
C LEU A 244 -7.87 13.98 -5.12
N THR A 245 -7.53 12.69 -5.27
CA THR A 245 -6.23 12.31 -5.86
C THR A 245 -6.13 12.70 -7.33
N GLN A 246 -7.26 12.84 -8.03
CA GLN A 246 -7.35 13.07 -9.48
C GLN A 246 -6.58 12.03 -10.33
N SER A 247 -6.33 10.84 -9.77
CA SER A 247 -5.52 9.81 -10.41
C SER A 247 -6.39 8.77 -11.08
N ARG A 248 -6.56 8.97 -12.39
CA ARG A 248 -7.34 8.13 -13.30
C ARG A 248 -7.04 6.64 -13.14
N GLY A 249 -5.77 6.28 -12.99
CA GLY A 249 -5.35 4.88 -12.79
C GLY A 249 -6.02 4.24 -11.56
N PHE A 250 -6.08 4.96 -10.44
CA PHE A 250 -6.70 4.45 -9.21
C PHE A 250 -8.23 4.42 -9.28
N TRP A 251 -8.86 5.34 -10.02
CA TRP A 251 -10.31 5.27 -10.27
C TRP A 251 -10.69 4.05 -11.10
N VAL A 252 -9.95 3.79 -12.18
CA VAL A 252 -10.13 2.58 -13.00
C VAL A 252 -9.87 1.33 -12.17
N THR A 253 -8.83 1.35 -11.32
CA THR A 253 -8.50 0.22 -10.44
C THR A 253 -9.60 -0.03 -9.41
N PHE A 254 -10.23 1.02 -8.85
CA PHE A 254 -11.39 0.88 -7.97
C PHE A 254 -12.60 0.29 -8.70
N ALA A 255 -12.88 0.73 -9.93
CA ALA A 255 -13.95 0.18 -10.75
C ALA A 255 -13.73 -1.31 -11.06
N LEU A 256 -12.50 -1.68 -11.45
CA LEU A 256 -12.12 -3.08 -11.66
C LEU A 256 -12.18 -3.90 -10.37
N SER A 257 -11.76 -3.33 -9.23
CA SER A 257 -11.86 -4.00 -7.92
C SER A 257 -13.31 -4.25 -7.52
N THR A 258 -14.18 -3.29 -7.81
CA THR A 258 -15.63 -3.42 -7.64
C THR A 258 -16.18 -4.52 -8.55
N ALA A 259 -15.76 -4.59 -9.81
CA ALA A 259 -16.19 -5.64 -10.74
C ALA A 259 -15.76 -7.05 -10.25
N VAL A 260 -14.53 -7.19 -9.77
CA VAL A 260 -14.05 -8.45 -9.14
C VAL A 260 -14.90 -8.77 -7.91
N PHE A 261 -15.17 -7.80 -7.05
CA PHE A 261 -16.04 -8.00 -5.89
C PHE A 261 -17.43 -8.49 -6.30
N LEU A 262 -18.08 -7.81 -7.26
CA LEU A 262 -19.41 -8.16 -7.74
C LEU A 262 -19.43 -9.56 -8.36
N TYR A 263 -18.34 -10.01 -9.00
CA TYR A 263 -18.25 -11.37 -9.52
C TYR A 263 -18.32 -12.43 -8.40
N PHE A 264 -17.63 -12.21 -7.27
CA PHE A 264 -17.56 -13.18 -6.17
C PHE A 264 -18.62 -13.03 -5.07
N ALA A 265 -19.25 -11.86 -4.95
CA ALA A 265 -20.30 -11.60 -3.98
C ALA A 265 -21.61 -12.29 -4.36
N ASP A 266 -22.44 -12.63 -3.37
CA ASP A 266 -23.80 -13.13 -3.62
C ASP A 266 -24.74 -11.99 -4.04
N THR A 267 -25.90 -12.32 -4.62
CA THR A 267 -26.82 -11.34 -5.21
C THR A 267 -27.22 -10.21 -4.25
N LYS A 268 -27.40 -10.52 -2.97
CA LYS A 268 -27.78 -9.54 -1.94
C LYS A 268 -26.66 -8.52 -1.71
N GLU A 269 -25.43 -8.99 -1.54
CA GLU A 269 -24.23 -8.19 -1.32
C GLU A 269 -23.88 -7.34 -2.56
N ARG A 270 -24.16 -7.86 -3.77
CA ARG A 270 -24.06 -7.11 -5.04
C ARG A 270 -25.03 -5.92 -5.06
N ILE A 271 -26.30 -6.16 -4.74
CA ILE A 271 -27.32 -5.10 -4.71
C ILE A 271 -26.93 -4.02 -3.71
N PHE A 272 -26.46 -4.40 -2.51
CA PHE A 272 -26.01 -3.42 -1.53
C PHE A 272 -24.83 -2.60 -2.03
N ALA A 273 -23.80 -3.22 -2.61
CA ALA A 273 -22.66 -2.48 -3.16
C ALA A 273 -23.10 -1.49 -4.26
N ILE A 274 -23.88 -1.95 -5.24
CA ILE A 274 -24.38 -1.11 -6.33
C ILE A 274 -25.22 0.04 -5.76
N SER A 275 -26.11 -0.24 -4.81
CA SER A 275 -26.97 0.79 -4.21
C SER A 275 -26.15 1.87 -3.49
N LEU A 276 -25.10 1.50 -2.76
CA LEU A 276 -24.25 2.46 -2.05
C LEU A 276 -23.42 3.28 -3.02
N ILE A 277 -22.78 2.64 -4.00
CA ILE A 277 -21.98 3.34 -5.01
C ILE A 277 -22.86 4.35 -5.76
N SER A 278 -24.04 3.92 -6.22
CA SER A 278 -25.01 4.81 -6.85
C SER A 278 -25.44 5.96 -5.93
N ALA A 279 -25.71 5.68 -4.65
CA ALA A 279 -26.08 6.71 -3.68
C ALA A 279 -24.95 7.72 -3.45
N ILE A 280 -23.68 7.29 -3.41
CA ILE A 280 -22.51 8.17 -3.31
C ILE A 280 -22.43 9.07 -4.55
N PHE A 281 -22.52 8.52 -5.76
CA PHE A 281 -22.46 9.31 -6.99
C PHE A 281 -23.62 10.30 -7.12
N ILE A 282 -24.84 9.87 -6.82
CA ILE A 282 -26.02 10.74 -6.80
C ILE A 282 -25.85 11.84 -5.74
N GLY A 283 -25.38 11.49 -4.54
CA GLY A 283 -25.13 12.45 -3.47
C GLY A 283 -24.09 13.50 -3.85
N VAL A 284 -22.97 13.09 -4.45
CA VAL A 284 -21.95 14.00 -4.97
C VAL A 284 -22.52 14.91 -6.07
N ALA A 285 -23.25 14.34 -7.02
CA ALA A 285 -23.88 15.10 -8.10
C ALA A 285 -24.87 16.14 -7.55
N LEU A 286 -25.70 15.79 -6.56
CA LEU A 286 -26.63 16.70 -5.91
C LEU A 286 -25.91 17.82 -5.14
N VAL A 287 -24.82 17.52 -4.43
CA VAL A 287 -24.00 18.53 -3.75
C VAL A 287 -23.43 19.52 -4.77
N VAL A 288 -22.90 19.03 -5.89
CA VAL A 288 -22.41 19.89 -6.98
C VAL A 288 -23.54 20.76 -7.55
N LEU A 289 -24.71 20.17 -7.82
CA LEU A 289 -25.87 20.88 -8.37
C LEU A 289 -26.43 21.95 -7.43
N ILE A 290 -26.46 21.70 -6.12
CA ILE A 290 -27.04 22.63 -5.13
C ILE A 290 -26.06 23.74 -4.75
N PHE A 291 -24.79 23.41 -4.49
CA PHE A 291 -23.81 24.35 -3.93
C PHE A 291 -22.88 24.96 -4.98
N PHE A 292 -22.77 24.35 -6.16
CA PHE A 292 -21.81 24.74 -7.20
C PHE A 292 -22.46 24.84 -8.58
N TYR A 293 -23.76 25.16 -8.65
CA TYR A 293 -24.51 25.29 -9.91
C TYR A 293 -23.82 26.21 -10.92
N ASP A 294 -23.30 27.35 -10.47
CA ASP A 294 -22.64 28.33 -11.33
C ASP A 294 -21.30 27.82 -11.91
N LEU A 295 -20.72 26.79 -11.30
CA LEU A 295 -19.49 26.12 -11.76
C LEU A 295 -19.77 24.79 -12.46
N LEU A 296 -21.04 24.41 -12.63
CA LEU A 296 -21.43 23.09 -13.12
C LEU A 296 -20.86 22.82 -14.53
N GLU A 297 -20.91 23.81 -15.43
CA GLU A 297 -20.35 23.67 -16.78
C GLU A 297 -18.84 23.42 -16.75
N ILE A 298 -18.09 24.17 -15.93
CA ILE A 298 -16.64 24.00 -15.76
C ILE A 298 -16.32 22.63 -15.16
N ILE A 299 -17.08 22.19 -14.14
CA ILE A 299 -16.89 20.89 -13.49
C ILE A 299 -17.19 19.75 -14.46
N ILE A 300 -18.30 19.83 -15.22
CA ILE A 300 -18.68 18.84 -16.23
C ILE A 300 -17.62 18.79 -17.33
N TYR A 301 -17.17 19.95 -17.84
CA TYR A 301 -16.12 20.02 -18.86
C TYR A 301 -14.81 19.40 -18.35
N GLY A 302 -14.36 19.75 -17.14
CA GLY A 302 -13.18 19.18 -16.52
C GLY A 302 -13.30 17.66 -16.30
N PHE A 303 -14.48 17.16 -15.94
CA PHE A 303 -14.72 15.73 -15.79
C PHE A 303 -14.75 15.01 -17.14
N GLN A 304 -15.45 15.56 -18.14
CA GLN A 304 -15.53 15.03 -19.50
C GLN A 304 -14.15 14.96 -20.15
N THR A 305 -13.35 16.02 -20.08
CA THR A 305 -11.97 16.02 -20.62
C THR A 305 -11.12 14.93 -19.97
N ARG A 306 -11.27 14.70 -18.65
CA ARG A 306 -10.57 13.61 -17.95
C ARG A 306 -11.07 12.23 -18.34
N ILE A 307 -12.37 12.03 -18.59
CA ILE A 307 -12.89 10.76 -19.12
C ILE A 307 -12.46 10.54 -20.57
N LEU A 308 -12.59 11.54 -21.43
CA LEU A 308 -12.21 11.45 -22.84
C LEU A 308 -10.71 11.17 -22.98
N SER A 309 -9.87 11.76 -22.13
CA SER A 309 -8.44 11.44 -22.08
C SER A 309 -8.12 9.97 -21.72
N LEU A 310 -9.04 9.22 -21.12
CA LEU A 310 -8.89 7.76 -20.94
C LEU A 310 -9.12 7.00 -22.26
N LEU A 311 -9.97 7.53 -23.14
CA LEU A 311 -10.33 6.93 -24.42
C LEU A 311 -9.34 7.35 -25.53
N GLU A 312 -8.86 8.58 -25.48
CA GLU A 312 -7.93 9.18 -26.43
C GLU A 312 -6.46 8.91 -26.03
N ALA A 313 -6.14 7.64 -25.79
CA ALA A 313 -4.81 7.18 -25.35
C ALA A 313 -3.63 7.61 -26.25
N GLY A 314 -3.88 8.14 -27.45
CA GLY A 314 -2.86 8.61 -28.38
C GLY A 314 -2.44 10.08 -28.24
N GLN A 315 -3.22 10.93 -27.56
CA GLN A 315 -2.96 12.39 -27.52
C GLN A 315 -2.59 12.92 -26.13
N ASP A 316 -2.71 12.12 -25.08
CA ASP A 316 -2.27 12.51 -23.74
C ASP A 316 -0.75 12.50 -23.65
N VAL A 317 -0.15 13.68 -23.52
CA VAL A 317 1.30 13.88 -23.38
C VAL A 317 1.87 13.02 -22.25
N SER A 318 1.16 12.87 -21.13
CA SER A 318 1.63 12.05 -20.01
C SER A 318 1.73 10.57 -20.38
N LEU A 319 0.80 10.06 -21.20
CA LEU A 319 0.85 8.67 -21.65
C LEU A 319 1.92 8.48 -22.73
N MET A 320 2.06 9.43 -23.66
CA MET A 320 3.12 9.42 -24.66
C MET A 320 4.51 9.41 -24.02
N GLU A 321 4.74 10.23 -22.98
CA GLU A 321 6.00 10.22 -22.22
C GLU A 321 6.27 8.85 -21.61
N ARG A 322 5.26 8.19 -21.03
CA ARG A 322 5.41 6.84 -20.45
C ARG A 322 5.72 5.77 -21.51
N VAL A 323 5.15 5.89 -22.71
CA VAL A 323 5.46 4.99 -23.82
C VAL A 323 6.91 5.17 -24.29
N VAL A 324 7.37 6.42 -24.43
CA VAL A 324 8.77 6.69 -24.82
C VAL A 324 9.75 6.29 -23.72
N GLU A 325 9.42 6.56 -22.45
CA GLU A 325 10.17 6.06 -21.29
C GLU A 325 10.29 4.53 -21.32
N SER A 326 9.16 3.83 -21.46
CA SER A 326 9.12 2.37 -21.53
C SER A 326 10.00 1.84 -22.67
N ARG A 327 9.90 2.42 -23.87
CA ARG A 327 10.75 2.04 -25.01
C ARG A 327 12.23 2.29 -24.75
N THR A 328 12.57 3.38 -24.08
CA THR A 328 13.96 3.74 -23.77
C THR A 328 14.55 2.74 -22.79
N VAL A 329 13.84 2.48 -21.69
CA VAL A 329 14.30 1.50 -20.68
C VAL A 329 14.34 0.08 -21.25
N MET A 330 13.39 -0.29 -22.13
CA MET A 330 13.41 -1.62 -22.75
C MET A 330 14.63 -1.88 -23.62
N LYS A 331 15.25 -0.84 -24.20
CA LYS A 331 16.53 -1.02 -24.91
C LYS A 331 17.63 -1.45 -23.95
N GLU A 332 17.72 -0.80 -22.79
CA GLU A 332 18.66 -1.16 -21.73
C GLU A 332 18.37 -2.55 -21.16
N VAL A 333 17.09 -2.91 -20.97
CA VAL A 333 16.70 -4.25 -20.49
C VAL A 333 17.21 -5.36 -21.42
N VAL A 334 17.18 -5.15 -22.73
CA VAL A 334 17.66 -6.14 -23.71
C VAL A 334 19.17 -6.37 -23.61
N GLU A 335 19.94 -5.39 -23.13
CA GLU A 335 21.38 -5.53 -22.93
C GLU A 335 21.71 -6.45 -21.75
N ASN A 336 20.86 -6.50 -20.72
CA ASN A 336 21.04 -7.39 -19.58
C ASN A 336 19.70 -7.94 -19.04
N PRO A 337 19.03 -8.84 -19.79
CA PRO A 337 17.65 -9.24 -19.50
C PRO A 337 17.54 -10.25 -18.36
N ILE A 338 18.61 -11.01 -18.08
CA ILE A 338 18.61 -12.05 -17.05
C ILE A 338 18.97 -11.44 -15.70
N ALA A 339 20.07 -10.68 -15.63
CA ALA A 339 20.57 -10.18 -14.37
C ALA A 339 19.98 -8.81 -13.99
N GLY A 340 19.60 -8.00 -14.99
CA GLY A 340 19.21 -6.61 -14.80
C GLY A 340 20.40 -5.71 -14.49
N HIS A 341 20.11 -4.44 -14.24
CA HIS A 341 21.08 -3.37 -14.00
C HIS A 341 21.32 -3.05 -12.51
N GLY A 342 20.64 -3.77 -11.62
CA GLY A 342 20.76 -3.60 -10.18
C GLY A 342 20.10 -2.33 -9.65
N LEU A 343 20.07 -2.20 -8.33
CA LEU A 343 19.59 -0.99 -7.66
C LEU A 343 20.55 0.17 -7.90
N GLY A 344 20.02 1.39 -7.96
CA GLY A 344 20.78 2.59 -8.28
C GLY A 344 20.95 2.85 -9.78
N ALA A 345 20.59 1.90 -10.66
CA ALA A 345 20.69 2.07 -12.11
C ALA A 345 19.85 3.26 -12.59
N GLN A 346 20.40 4.05 -13.51
CA GLN A 346 19.71 5.20 -14.08
C GLN A 346 19.60 5.05 -15.59
N TYR A 347 18.50 5.54 -16.14
CA TYR A 347 18.31 5.67 -17.59
C TYR A 347 18.17 7.15 -17.93
N ILE A 348 18.38 7.48 -19.20
CA ILE A 348 18.17 8.84 -19.68
C ILE A 348 16.69 9.02 -20.02
N ARG A 349 15.98 9.82 -19.21
CA ARG A 349 14.58 10.16 -19.47
C ARG A 349 14.50 11.33 -20.45
N HIS A 350 13.67 11.16 -21.46
CA HIS A 350 13.27 12.21 -22.38
C HIS A 350 12.01 12.91 -21.87
N ASN A 351 12.11 14.21 -21.54
CA ASN A 351 10.96 15.01 -21.12
C ASN A 351 10.44 15.84 -22.30
N MET A 352 9.22 15.55 -22.75
CA MET A 352 8.62 16.21 -23.91
C MET A 352 8.04 17.58 -23.54
N LEU A 353 7.61 17.76 -22.28
CA LEU A 353 7.00 19.00 -21.80
C LEU A 353 7.97 20.18 -21.69
N PHE A 354 9.26 19.92 -21.48
CA PHE A 354 10.27 20.96 -21.29
C PHE A 354 11.28 21.08 -22.45
N GLY A 355 10.87 20.75 -23.68
CA GLY A 355 11.71 20.95 -24.86
C GLY A 355 12.83 19.92 -25.04
N ASN A 356 12.53 18.63 -24.81
CA ASN A 356 13.45 17.51 -25.02
C ASN A 356 14.69 17.53 -24.12
N VAL A 357 14.51 17.86 -22.83
CA VAL A 357 15.61 17.78 -21.86
C VAL A 357 15.85 16.32 -21.47
N TYR A 358 17.10 15.89 -21.63
CA TYR A 358 17.59 14.57 -21.24
C TYR A 358 18.14 14.65 -19.82
N LYS A 359 17.53 13.94 -18.87
CA LYS A 359 18.03 13.86 -17.49
C LYS A 359 18.15 12.42 -17.03
N PRO A 360 19.19 12.07 -16.25
CA PRO A 360 19.23 10.81 -15.54
C PRO A 360 18.01 10.67 -14.63
N ALA A 361 17.30 9.56 -14.77
CA ALA A 361 16.15 9.20 -13.96
C ALA A 361 16.32 7.76 -13.44
N HIS A 362 15.77 7.50 -12.26
CA HIS A 362 15.78 6.18 -11.63
C HIS A 362 14.35 5.60 -11.46
N TYR A 363 13.35 6.47 -11.45
CA TYR A 363 11.93 6.11 -11.38
C TYR A 363 11.37 5.79 -12.76
N ILE A 364 10.68 4.65 -12.90
CA ILE A 364 10.07 4.19 -14.15
C ILE A 364 8.58 3.95 -13.89
N HIS A 365 7.68 4.51 -14.69
CA HIS A 365 6.24 4.47 -14.43
C HIS A 365 5.59 3.10 -14.64
N ASN A 366 6.22 2.24 -15.46
CA ASN A 366 5.78 0.86 -15.63
C ASN A 366 6.54 -0.04 -14.66
N GLY A 367 5.84 -0.54 -13.64
CA GLY A 367 6.47 -1.34 -12.59
C GLY A 367 6.99 -2.70 -13.06
N TYR A 368 6.50 -3.25 -14.18
CA TYR A 368 7.06 -4.49 -14.74
C TYR A 368 8.40 -4.24 -15.42
N ILE A 369 8.47 -3.17 -16.22
CA ILE A 369 9.72 -2.75 -16.85
C ILE A 369 10.73 -2.33 -15.77
N PHE A 370 10.28 -1.65 -14.72
CA PHE A 370 11.13 -1.35 -13.57
C PHE A 370 11.75 -2.61 -12.97
N LEU A 371 10.95 -3.63 -12.65
CA LEU A 371 11.47 -4.86 -12.07
C LEU A 371 12.43 -5.59 -13.00
N TRP A 372 12.11 -5.65 -14.29
CA TRP A 372 12.98 -6.29 -15.28
C TRP A 372 14.29 -5.52 -15.43
N TYR A 373 14.23 -4.19 -15.49
CA TYR A 373 15.40 -3.34 -15.57
C TYR A 373 16.30 -3.47 -14.33
N LYS A 374 15.74 -3.51 -13.13
CA LYS A 374 16.52 -3.53 -11.88
C LYS A 374 16.99 -4.92 -11.46
N PHE A 375 16.17 -5.95 -11.64
CA PHE A 375 16.42 -7.29 -11.10
C PHE A 375 16.43 -8.39 -12.17
N GLY A 376 16.30 -8.02 -13.44
CA GLY A 376 16.24 -8.97 -14.53
C GLY A 376 14.96 -9.80 -14.52
N ILE A 377 15.02 -10.96 -15.18
CA ILE A 377 13.89 -11.88 -15.30
C ILE A 377 13.40 -12.40 -13.94
N PHE A 378 14.29 -12.46 -12.95
CA PHE A 378 13.94 -12.90 -11.60
C PHE A 378 12.93 -11.97 -10.93
N GLY A 379 13.16 -10.65 -10.98
CA GLY A 379 12.20 -9.68 -10.44
C GLY A 379 10.89 -9.69 -11.20
N LEU A 380 10.95 -9.77 -12.54
CA LEU A 380 9.77 -9.81 -13.39
C LEU A 380 8.86 -11.01 -13.10
N ILE A 381 9.41 -12.16 -12.74
CA ILE A 381 8.63 -13.37 -12.42
C ILE A 381 8.16 -13.37 -10.96
N LEU A 382 9.06 -13.00 -10.04
CA LEU A 382 8.83 -13.17 -8.60
C LEU A 382 7.66 -12.32 -8.08
N MET A 383 7.54 -11.07 -8.53
CA MET A 383 6.48 -10.18 -8.07
C MET A 383 5.08 -10.59 -8.56
N PRO A 384 4.85 -10.89 -9.86
CA PRO A 384 3.59 -11.48 -10.32
C PRO A 384 3.27 -12.81 -9.65
N ALA A 385 4.27 -13.68 -9.43
CA ALA A 385 4.07 -14.94 -8.71
C ALA A 385 3.58 -14.70 -7.27
N LEU A 386 4.11 -13.69 -6.58
CA LEU A 386 3.63 -13.27 -5.27
C LEU A 386 2.19 -12.77 -5.33
N TYR A 387 1.86 -11.87 -6.25
CA TYR A 387 0.51 -11.32 -6.39
C TYR A 387 -0.52 -12.43 -6.68
N LEU A 388 -0.24 -13.33 -7.61
CA LEU A 388 -1.12 -14.44 -7.96
C LEU A 388 -1.28 -15.45 -6.80
N THR A 389 -0.18 -15.77 -6.10
CA THR A 389 -0.22 -16.65 -4.93
C THR A 389 -1.04 -16.02 -3.80
N LEU A 390 -0.86 -14.73 -3.56
CA LEU A 390 -1.59 -13.98 -2.55
C LEU A 390 -3.08 -13.89 -2.89
N ALA A 391 -3.45 -13.60 -4.15
CA ALA A 391 -4.84 -13.62 -4.60
C ALA A 391 -5.49 -15.00 -4.39
N ARG A 392 -4.76 -16.08 -4.73
CA ARG A 392 -5.24 -17.45 -4.51
C ARG A 392 -5.47 -17.73 -3.03
N TYR A 393 -4.54 -17.37 -2.16
CA TYR A 393 -4.69 -17.63 -0.72
C TYR A 393 -5.78 -16.77 -0.10
N ALA A 394 -5.89 -15.51 -0.52
CA ALA A 394 -6.97 -14.61 -0.11
C ALA A 394 -8.35 -15.17 -0.52
N TYR A 395 -8.47 -15.75 -1.72
CA TYR A 395 -9.68 -16.47 -2.13
C TYR A 395 -10.00 -17.67 -1.21
N LEU A 396 -9.00 -18.49 -0.89
CA LEU A 396 -9.18 -19.65 0.00
C LEU A 396 -9.60 -19.23 1.41
N CYS A 397 -8.99 -18.17 1.96
CA CYS A 397 -9.39 -17.55 3.22
C CYS A 397 -10.82 -17.00 3.15
N PHE A 398 -11.19 -16.35 2.05
CA PHE A 398 -12.56 -15.91 1.81
C PHE A 398 -13.56 -17.08 1.75
N LYS A 399 -13.18 -18.27 1.27
CA LYS A 399 -14.12 -19.40 1.18
C LYS A 399 -14.23 -20.22 2.46
N HIS A 400 -13.14 -20.36 3.23
CA HIS A 400 -13.07 -21.37 4.29
C HIS A 400 -12.85 -20.83 5.71
N HIS A 401 -12.55 -19.54 5.87
CA HIS A 401 -12.31 -18.97 7.19
C HIS A 401 -13.62 -18.80 7.98
N SER A 402 -13.60 -19.16 9.27
CA SER A 402 -14.80 -19.13 10.14
C SER A 402 -15.16 -17.73 10.63
N VAL A 403 -14.16 -16.88 10.88
CA VAL A 403 -14.35 -15.48 11.30
C VAL A 403 -14.75 -14.61 10.10
N ASP A 404 -15.96 -14.06 10.13
CA ASP A 404 -16.53 -13.25 9.06
C ASP A 404 -15.65 -12.04 8.67
N LEU A 405 -15.10 -11.32 9.66
CA LEU A 405 -14.24 -10.16 9.40
C LEU A 405 -13.02 -10.54 8.56
N TYR A 406 -12.31 -11.62 8.92
CA TYR A 406 -11.10 -12.04 8.20
C TYR A 406 -11.45 -12.56 6.80
N ARG A 407 -12.59 -13.22 6.66
CA ARG A 407 -13.14 -13.66 5.38
C ARG A 407 -13.37 -12.47 4.45
N GLN A 408 -14.04 -11.44 4.93
CA GLN A 408 -14.38 -10.23 4.18
C GLN A 408 -13.14 -9.38 3.84
N VAL A 409 -12.22 -9.20 4.78
CA VAL A 409 -10.94 -8.51 4.53
C VAL A 409 -10.13 -9.26 3.47
N SER A 410 -10.13 -10.59 3.50
CA SER A 410 -9.45 -11.41 2.48
C SER A 410 -10.05 -11.18 1.09
N LEU A 411 -11.38 -11.10 0.98
CA LEU A 411 -12.04 -10.74 -0.27
C LEU A 411 -11.62 -9.35 -0.74
N GLY A 412 -11.59 -8.36 0.16
CA GLY A 412 -11.12 -7.00 -0.16
C GLY A 412 -9.69 -6.98 -0.71
N ILE A 413 -8.77 -7.68 -0.04
CA ILE A 413 -7.38 -7.83 -0.49
C ILE A 413 -7.31 -8.46 -1.89
N MET A 414 -8.04 -9.55 -2.13
CA MET A 414 -8.11 -10.20 -3.43
C MET A 414 -8.64 -9.25 -4.53
N CYS A 415 -9.68 -8.48 -4.23
CA CYS A 415 -10.29 -7.53 -5.15
C CYS A 415 -9.33 -6.40 -5.54
N ILE A 416 -8.36 -6.03 -4.69
CA ILE A 416 -7.34 -5.02 -4.99
C ILE A 416 -6.18 -5.61 -5.78
N ILE A 417 -5.69 -6.80 -5.40
CA ILE A 417 -4.47 -7.40 -5.97
C ILE A 417 -4.59 -7.61 -7.48
N LEU A 418 -5.71 -8.16 -7.96
CA LEU A 418 -5.85 -8.48 -9.39
C LEU A 418 -5.86 -7.21 -10.27
N PRO A 419 -6.67 -6.16 -9.98
CA PRO A 419 -6.59 -4.90 -10.70
C PRO A 419 -5.29 -4.13 -10.48
N ALA A 420 -4.66 -4.23 -9.30
CA ALA A 420 -3.38 -3.58 -9.02
C ALA A 420 -2.26 -4.09 -9.95
N MET A 421 -2.32 -5.34 -10.42
CA MET A 421 -1.42 -5.83 -11.45
C MET A 421 -1.57 -5.04 -12.76
N ILE A 422 -2.79 -4.68 -13.16
CA ILE A 422 -3.04 -3.87 -14.37
C ILE A 422 -2.58 -2.43 -14.14
N LEU A 423 -2.93 -1.86 -12.98
CA LEU A 423 -2.51 -0.50 -12.58
C LEU A 423 -1.00 -0.33 -12.68
N ASN A 424 -0.25 -1.38 -12.34
CA ASN A 424 1.21 -1.38 -12.35
C ASN A 424 1.86 -1.12 -13.71
N MET A 425 1.11 -1.21 -14.82
CA MET A 425 1.57 -0.80 -16.15
C MET A 425 1.72 0.72 -16.28
N THR A 426 0.99 1.49 -15.46
CA THR A 426 0.89 2.97 -15.55
C THR A 426 1.27 3.71 -14.28
N SER A 427 1.20 3.03 -13.14
CA SER A 427 1.62 3.53 -11.82
C SER A 427 2.44 2.44 -11.13
N PRO A 428 3.75 2.63 -10.88
CA PRO A 428 4.66 1.54 -10.58
C PRO A 428 4.62 1.15 -9.09
N LEU A 429 3.53 0.51 -8.67
CA LEU A 429 3.34 0.02 -7.30
C LEU A 429 4.50 -0.87 -6.82
N TYR A 430 5.20 -1.54 -7.74
CA TYR A 430 6.36 -2.41 -7.42
C TYR A 430 7.66 -1.64 -7.12
N SER A 431 7.69 -0.35 -7.44
CA SER A 431 8.82 0.55 -7.21
C SER A 431 8.45 1.72 -6.30
N MET A 432 7.36 1.61 -5.56
CA MET A 432 6.94 2.62 -4.60
C MET A 432 6.74 1.98 -3.23
N PHE A 433 7.17 2.70 -2.19
CA PHE A 433 7.14 2.19 -0.82
C PHE A 433 5.73 1.80 -0.39
N ASP A 434 4.72 2.61 -0.70
CA ASP A 434 3.32 2.37 -0.35
C ASP A 434 2.74 1.11 -1.01
N GLY A 435 3.08 0.85 -2.27
CA GLY A 435 2.70 -0.38 -2.98
C GLY A 435 3.37 -1.63 -2.40
N LEU A 436 4.68 -1.57 -2.13
CA LEU A 436 5.41 -2.65 -1.47
C LEU A 436 4.98 -2.86 0.00
N PHE A 437 4.57 -1.80 0.66
CA PHE A 437 4.05 -1.87 2.02
C PHE A 437 2.67 -2.53 2.05
N PHE A 438 1.78 -2.14 1.14
CA PHE A 438 0.49 -2.80 0.96
C PHE A 438 0.62 -4.31 0.73
N ILE A 439 1.50 -4.74 -0.18
CA ILE A 439 1.67 -6.17 -0.45
C ILE A 439 2.27 -6.91 0.74
N THR A 440 3.17 -6.26 1.49
CA THR A 440 3.78 -6.82 2.71
C THR A 440 2.72 -7.07 3.79
N LEU A 441 1.90 -6.06 4.10
CA LEU A 441 0.84 -6.17 5.10
C LEU A 441 -0.21 -7.21 4.69
N SER A 442 -0.63 -7.19 3.42
CA SER A 442 -1.59 -8.14 2.87
C SER A 442 -1.03 -9.56 2.91
N GLY A 443 0.22 -9.75 2.51
CA GLY A 443 0.93 -11.02 2.57
C GLY A 443 0.98 -11.59 3.98
N ALA A 444 1.47 -10.80 4.94
CA ALA A 444 1.61 -11.23 6.32
C ALA A 444 0.26 -11.58 6.96
N PHE A 445 -0.79 -10.81 6.66
CA PHE A 445 -2.15 -11.08 7.14
C PHE A 445 -2.73 -12.36 6.54
N ILE A 446 -2.75 -12.48 5.21
CA ILE A 446 -3.30 -13.65 4.52
C ILE A 446 -2.54 -14.92 4.88
N ALA A 447 -1.21 -14.90 4.90
CA ALA A 447 -0.40 -16.04 5.32
C ALA A 447 -0.72 -16.48 6.76
N SER A 448 -0.96 -15.51 7.66
CA SER A 448 -1.27 -15.82 9.07
C SER A 448 -2.64 -16.45 9.29
N ILE A 449 -3.68 -15.99 8.59
CA ILE A 449 -5.03 -16.57 8.70
C ILE A 449 -5.20 -17.83 7.83
N TYR A 450 -4.34 -18.01 6.82
CA TYR A 450 -4.35 -19.22 6.00
C TYR A 450 -3.96 -20.46 6.81
N GLU A 451 -3.01 -20.34 7.74
CA GLU A 451 -2.64 -21.47 8.62
C GLU A 451 -3.82 -22.00 9.44
N ASP A 452 -4.76 -21.13 9.83
CA ASP A 452 -5.95 -21.54 10.58
C ASP A 452 -6.88 -22.44 9.74
N ILE A 453 -6.80 -22.38 8.41
CA ILE A 453 -7.68 -23.13 7.49
C ILE A 453 -6.95 -24.18 6.66
N LYS A 454 -5.61 -24.20 6.69
CA LYS A 454 -4.75 -25.11 5.92
C LYS A 454 -5.20 -26.57 5.99
N HIS A 455 -5.50 -27.07 7.18
CA HIS A 455 -5.97 -28.44 7.40
C HIS A 455 -7.28 -28.77 6.65
N LYS A 456 -8.13 -27.77 6.38
CA LYS A 456 -9.36 -27.94 5.60
C LYS A 456 -9.12 -27.94 4.09
N VAL A 457 -7.99 -27.38 3.66
CA VAL A 457 -7.68 -27.13 2.24
C VAL A 457 -6.71 -28.18 1.67
N THR A 458 -5.76 -28.67 2.46
CA THR A 458 -4.74 -29.65 2.02
C THR A 458 -5.31 -30.92 1.36
N PRO A 459 -6.41 -31.53 1.84
CA PRO A 459 -6.99 -32.73 1.21
C PRO A 459 -7.41 -32.52 -0.25
N LEU A 460 -7.76 -31.28 -0.63
CA LEU A 460 -8.22 -30.97 -2.00
C LEU A 460 -7.12 -31.04 -3.05
N PHE A 461 -5.84 -31.08 -2.65
CA PHE A 461 -4.70 -31.05 -3.56
C PHE A 461 -3.83 -32.31 -3.53
N SER A 462 -3.97 -33.19 -2.52
CA SER A 462 -3.17 -34.42 -2.39
C SER A 462 -3.74 -35.63 -3.14
N ASP A 463 -5.04 -35.67 -3.44
CA ASP A 463 -5.72 -36.88 -3.95
C ASP A 463 -5.65 -37.12 -5.47
N LYS A 464 -4.77 -36.43 -6.21
CA LYS A 464 -4.65 -36.60 -7.68
C LYS A 464 -3.34 -37.18 -8.18
N SER A 465 -2.50 -37.74 -7.31
CA SER A 465 -1.19 -38.30 -7.71
C SER A 465 -1.00 -39.79 -7.46
N THR A 466 -2.07 -40.51 -7.08
CA THR A 466 -2.02 -41.96 -6.81
C THR A 466 -3.08 -42.77 -7.58
N SER A 467 -3.44 -42.34 -8.79
CA SER A 467 -4.28 -43.13 -9.71
C SER A 467 -3.64 -43.25 -11.08
#